data_AF-A0A7S2HJ43-F1
#
_entry.id   AF-A0A7S2HJ43-F1
#
_cell.length_a   1.000
_cell.length_b   1.000
_cell.length_c   1.000
_cell.angle_alpha   90.00
_cell.angle_beta   90.00
_cell.angle_gamma   90.00
#
_symmetry.space_group_name_H-M   'P 1'
#
loop_
_entity.id
_entity.type
_entity.pdbx_description
1 polymer ?
#
loop_
_entity_poly.entity_id
_entity_poly.type
_entity_poly.pdbx_seq_one_letter_code
_entity_poly.pdbx_strand_id
1 'polypeptide(L)'
;AAMTSLKGIIQYLELALPGIIIISEWWASEITIFLAGRLQPNPEYALGAMSIYQSINTSCFMLPVSFSIAGSTRIGNLLGANDPRGASLASQVCVISSTALSFTLGLALYLTPHRLLPSLFSHDEGVVFETSRTIPLLAIYVFADGVQASLNGVIKGCGRQRIIWPIVIVAYWFIGIPLSYYLTFNRYGGYMCGDKFFCGIVGLIGGTTTGTWVHMLLLALVVVCTTNWDVETQKAQERL
;
A
#
# COMPACT_ATOMS: atom_id res chain seq x y z
N ALA A 1 13.96 -15.70 -30.56
CA ALA A 1 14.14 -14.55 -31.49
C ALA A 1 13.14 -13.40 -31.26
N ALA A 2 12.03 -13.57 -30.52
CA ALA A 2 11.05 -12.50 -30.31
C ALA A 2 11.43 -11.46 -29.23
N MET A 3 12.29 -11.81 -28.25
CA MET A 3 12.69 -10.93 -27.14
C MET A 3 13.72 -9.83 -27.49
N THR A 4 14.35 -9.88 -28.67
CA THR A 4 15.35 -8.88 -29.12
C THR A 4 14.85 -7.98 -30.25
N SER A 5 13.58 -8.14 -30.66
CA SER A 5 12.96 -7.26 -31.65
C SER A 5 12.60 -5.91 -31.02
N LEU A 6 12.88 -4.80 -31.71
CA LEU A 6 12.49 -3.44 -31.30
C LEU A 6 10.99 -3.37 -30.94
N LYS A 7 10.15 -4.14 -31.63
CA LYS A 7 8.70 -4.25 -31.35
C LYS A 7 8.41 -4.91 -29.99
N GLY A 8 9.19 -5.91 -29.60
CA GLY A 8 9.08 -6.56 -28.29
C GLY A 8 9.54 -5.63 -27.16
N ILE A 9 10.58 -4.83 -27.39
CA ILE A 9 11.05 -3.80 -26.43
C ILE A 9 9.99 -2.71 -26.22
N ILE A 10 9.35 -2.23 -27.30
CA ILE A 10 8.28 -1.22 -27.20
C ILE A 10 7.09 -1.79 -26.42
N GLN A 11 6.64 -3.00 -26.71
CA GLN A 11 5.56 -3.66 -25.96
C GLN A 11 5.92 -3.82 -24.47
N TYR A 12 7.16 -4.20 -24.15
CA TYR A 12 7.63 -4.27 -22.77
C TYR A 12 7.58 -2.90 -22.07
N LEU A 13 8.07 -1.83 -22.71
CA LEU A 13 8.07 -0.47 -22.14
C LEU A 13 6.64 0.06 -21.92
N GLU A 14 5.72 -0.26 -22.83
CA GLU A 14 4.29 0.08 -22.70
C GLU A 14 3.59 -0.56 -21.48
N LEU A 15 4.15 -1.66 -20.95
CA LEU A 15 3.69 -2.34 -19.74
C LEU A 15 4.51 -1.89 -18.52
N ALA A 16 5.81 -1.66 -18.69
CA ALA A 16 6.74 -1.29 -17.62
C ALA A 16 6.52 0.14 -17.11
N LEU A 17 6.26 1.12 -18.00
CA LEU A 17 6.06 2.52 -17.62
C LEU A 17 4.87 2.72 -16.66
N PRO A 18 3.66 2.17 -16.93
CA PRO A 18 2.59 2.16 -15.93
C PRO A 18 2.98 1.44 -14.64
N GLY A 19 3.79 0.38 -14.73
CA GLY A 19 4.34 -0.33 -13.58
C GLY A 19 5.19 0.55 -12.66
N ILE A 20 6.00 1.45 -13.22
CA ILE A 20 6.79 2.43 -12.46
C ILE A 20 5.90 3.45 -11.75
N ILE A 21 4.77 3.84 -12.35
CA ILE A 21 3.86 4.79 -11.68
C ILE A 21 3.13 4.12 -10.51
N ILE A 22 2.88 2.81 -10.58
CA ILE A 22 2.25 2.08 -9.47
C ILE A 22 3.13 2.09 -8.22
N ILE A 23 4.45 2.07 -8.34
CA ILE A 23 5.36 2.17 -7.18
C ILE A 23 5.41 3.58 -6.57
N SER A 24 4.75 4.57 -7.17
CA SER A 24 4.78 5.94 -6.66
C SER A 24 4.12 6.12 -5.29
N GLU A 25 3.37 5.12 -4.79
CA GLU A 25 2.90 5.07 -3.39
C GLU A 25 4.07 5.06 -2.39
N TRP A 26 5.17 4.38 -2.73
CA TRP A 26 6.38 4.33 -1.92
C TRP A 26 7.08 5.68 -1.91
N TRP A 27 7.13 6.35 -3.05
CA TRP A 27 7.68 7.70 -3.15
C TRP A 27 6.85 8.72 -2.37
N ALA A 28 5.53 8.58 -2.38
CA ALA A 28 4.65 9.41 -1.55
C ALA A 28 4.93 9.21 -0.06
N SER A 29 5.21 7.97 0.36
CA SER A 29 5.63 7.66 1.73
C SER A 29 6.96 8.35 2.08
N GLU A 30 7.96 8.29 1.19
CA GLU A 30 9.23 9.01 1.38
C GLU A 30 9.04 10.53 1.51
N ILE A 31 8.14 11.13 0.72
CA ILE A 31 7.79 12.55 0.84
C ILE A 31 7.29 12.86 2.26
N THR A 32 6.48 11.98 2.86
CA THR A 32 6.01 12.20 4.24
C THR A 32 7.12 12.08 5.28
N ILE A 33 8.14 11.25 5.04
CA ILE A 33 9.34 11.19 5.88
C ILE A 33 10.12 12.51 5.75
N PHE A 34 10.31 13.02 4.53
CA PHE A 34 10.94 14.32 4.31
C PHE A 34 10.17 15.45 5.01
N LEU A 35 8.84 15.41 5.00
CA LEU A 35 8.00 16.36 5.73
C LEU A 35 8.20 16.24 7.25
N ALA A 36 8.38 15.04 7.79
CA ALA A 36 8.66 14.86 9.22
C ALA A 36 9.95 15.59 9.67
N GLY A 37 10.95 15.72 8.80
CA GLY A 37 12.16 16.50 9.07
C GLY A 37 11.94 18.00 9.24
N ARG A 38 10.74 18.52 8.94
CA ARG A 38 10.35 19.91 9.20
C ARG A 38 9.63 20.10 10.53
N LEU A 39 9.35 19.02 11.27
CA LEU A 39 8.66 19.09 12.54
C LEU A 39 9.54 19.72 13.61
N GLN A 40 8.94 20.57 14.44
CA GLN A 40 9.60 21.27 15.55
C GLN A 40 9.06 20.76 16.90
N PRO A 41 9.84 20.82 17.99
CA PRO A 41 11.22 21.33 18.07
C PRO A 41 12.30 20.28 17.74
N ASN A 42 11.99 18.98 17.76
CA ASN A 42 12.98 17.89 17.67
C ASN A 42 12.78 17.07 16.38
N PRO A 43 13.19 17.57 15.20
CA PRO A 43 13.02 16.86 13.93
C PRO A 43 13.71 15.49 13.90
N GLU A 44 14.79 15.31 14.66
CA GLU A 44 15.51 14.04 14.80
C GLU A 44 14.64 12.93 15.40
N TYR A 45 13.78 13.27 16.36
CA TYR A 45 12.84 12.30 16.94
C TYR A 45 11.75 11.93 15.96
N ALA A 46 11.24 12.90 15.21
CA ALA A 46 10.23 12.66 14.18
C ALA A 46 10.77 11.78 13.04
N LEU A 47 11.99 12.05 12.56
CA LEU A 47 12.65 11.26 11.52
C LEU A 47 12.93 9.83 12.01
N GLY A 48 13.53 9.69 13.20
CA GLY A 48 13.77 8.37 13.80
C GLY A 48 12.48 7.57 13.97
N ALA A 49 11.40 8.21 14.41
CA ALA A 49 10.11 7.56 14.58
C ALA A 49 9.50 7.12 13.25
N MET A 50 9.56 7.95 12.21
CA MET A 50 9.09 7.60 10.87
C MET A 50 9.90 6.44 10.24
N SER A 51 11.21 6.38 10.48
CA SER A 51 12.05 5.26 10.03
C SER A 51 11.69 3.94 10.71
N ILE A 52 11.46 3.94 12.02
CA ILE A 52 11.02 2.74 12.76
C ILE A 52 9.61 2.35 12.32
N TYR A 53 8.68 3.32 12.22
CA TYR A 53 7.34 3.10 11.69
C TYR A 53 7.39 2.41 10.33
N GLN A 54 8.23 2.89 9.39
CA GLN A 54 8.35 2.27 8.08
C GLN A 54 8.99 0.89 8.10
N SER A 55 9.91 0.64 9.03
CA SER A 55 10.52 -0.69 9.20
C SER A 55 9.48 -1.71 9.67
N ILE A 56 8.63 -1.34 10.63
CA ILE A 56 7.52 -2.18 11.09
C ILE A 56 6.50 -2.36 9.96
N ASN A 57 6.10 -1.28 9.28
CA ASN A 57 5.17 -1.31 8.16
C ASN A 57 5.64 -2.25 7.04
N THR A 58 6.89 -2.09 6.59
CA THR A 58 7.47 -2.94 5.54
C THR A 58 7.49 -4.41 5.96
N SER A 59 7.81 -4.69 7.23
CA SER A 59 7.80 -6.06 7.76
C SER A 59 6.40 -6.68 7.70
N CYS A 60 5.36 -5.91 8.04
CA CYS A 60 3.97 -6.34 7.91
C CYS A 60 3.55 -6.54 6.45
N PHE A 61 3.99 -5.66 5.54
CA PHE A 61 3.62 -5.69 4.12
C PHE A 61 4.19 -6.87 3.33
N MET A 62 5.33 -7.43 3.74
CA MET A 62 5.94 -8.59 3.07
C MET A 62 5.01 -9.82 3.02
N LEU A 63 4.10 -9.94 3.99
CA LEU A 63 3.14 -11.02 4.03
C LEU A 63 2.02 -10.83 2.97
N PRO A 64 1.25 -9.73 2.94
CA PRO A 64 0.28 -9.47 1.87
C PRO A 64 0.86 -9.44 0.46
N VAL A 65 2.06 -8.88 0.26
CA VAL A 65 2.67 -8.84 -1.09
C VAL A 65 2.94 -10.25 -1.63
N SER A 66 3.24 -11.22 -0.76
CA SER A 66 3.41 -12.61 -1.18
C SER A 66 2.12 -13.20 -1.77
N PHE A 67 0.95 -12.88 -1.20
CA PHE A 67 -0.36 -13.27 -1.75
C PHE A 67 -0.64 -12.57 -3.08
N SER A 68 -0.25 -11.30 -3.21
CA SER A 68 -0.34 -10.55 -4.47
C SER A 68 0.43 -11.25 -5.60
N ILE A 69 1.68 -11.65 -5.34
CA ILE A 69 2.55 -12.34 -6.31
C ILE A 69 1.98 -13.72 -6.65
N ALA A 70 1.66 -14.53 -5.64
CA ALA A 70 1.12 -15.88 -5.84
C ALA A 70 -0.24 -15.86 -6.57
N GLY A 71 -1.13 -14.95 -6.16
CA GLY A 71 -2.43 -14.73 -6.77
C GLY A 71 -2.32 -14.30 -8.23
N SER A 72 -1.47 -13.30 -8.52
CA SER A 72 -1.28 -12.81 -9.90
C SER A 72 -0.81 -13.92 -10.85
N THR A 73 0.16 -14.73 -10.41
CA THR A 73 0.67 -15.88 -11.17
C THR A 73 -0.41 -16.93 -11.40
N ARG A 74 -1.14 -17.31 -10.33
CA ARG A 74 -2.16 -18.35 -10.42
C ARG A 74 -3.34 -17.93 -11.31
N ILE A 75 -3.82 -16.70 -11.15
CA ILE A 75 -4.91 -16.14 -11.97
C ILE A 75 -4.48 -16.08 -13.43
N GLY A 76 -3.30 -15.53 -13.73
CA GLY A 76 -2.78 -15.46 -15.10
C GLY A 76 -2.67 -16.83 -15.78
N ASN A 77 -2.19 -17.84 -15.05
CA ASN A 77 -2.10 -19.21 -15.56
C ASN A 77 -3.48 -19.82 -15.86
N LEU A 78 -4.49 -19.59 -15.01
CA LEU A 78 -5.84 -20.12 -15.21
C LEU A 78 -6.58 -19.43 -16.37
N LEU A 79 -6.40 -18.12 -16.52
CA LEU A 79 -6.89 -17.38 -17.68
C LEU A 79 -6.25 -17.90 -18.98
N GLY A 80 -4.94 -18.16 -18.97
CA GLY A 80 -4.21 -18.77 -20.09
C GLY A 80 -4.64 -20.22 -20.38
N ALA A 81 -5.12 -20.95 -19.38
CA ALA A 81 -5.65 -22.31 -19.52
C ALA A 81 -7.14 -22.35 -19.92
N ASN A 82 -7.75 -21.21 -20.25
CA ASN A 82 -9.18 -21.08 -20.57
C ASN A 82 -10.11 -21.54 -19.43
N ASP A 83 -9.73 -21.32 -18.16
CA ASP A 83 -10.51 -21.67 -16.97
C ASP A 83 -10.99 -20.41 -16.21
N PRO A 84 -12.10 -19.77 -16.64
CA PRO A 84 -12.63 -18.56 -16.02
C PRO A 84 -13.11 -18.80 -14.57
N ARG A 85 -13.65 -19.99 -14.30
CA ARG A 85 -14.15 -20.36 -12.96
C ARG A 85 -13.01 -20.53 -11.98
N GLY A 86 -11.94 -21.22 -12.40
CA GLY A 86 -10.72 -21.34 -11.62
C GLY A 86 -10.09 -19.99 -11.34
N ALA A 87 -10.00 -19.10 -12.34
CA ALA A 87 -9.44 -17.76 -12.17
C ALA A 87 -10.24 -16.94 -11.13
N SER A 88 -11.57 -17.00 -11.19
CA SER A 88 -12.45 -16.37 -10.22
C SER A 88 -12.23 -16.89 -8.79
N LEU A 89 -12.19 -18.21 -8.62
CA LEU A 89 -11.95 -18.83 -7.32
C LEU A 89 -10.57 -18.46 -6.77
N ALA A 90 -9.52 -18.49 -7.61
CA ALA A 90 -8.17 -18.10 -7.22
C ALA A 90 -8.10 -16.64 -6.74
N SER A 91 -8.83 -15.74 -7.41
CA SER A 91 -8.96 -14.35 -6.98
C SER A 91 -9.64 -14.22 -5.62
N GLN A 92 -10.75 -14.94 -5.40
CA GLN A 92 -11.46 -14.90 -4.11
C GLN A 92 -10.59 -15.41 -2.97
N VAL A 93 -9.92 -16.54 -3.17
CA VAL A 93 -9.00 -17.12 -2.17
C VAL A 93 -7.87 -16.15 -1.86
N CYS A 94 -7.24 -15.55 -2.88
CA CYS A 94 -6.17 -14.57 -2.70
C CYS A 94 -6.62 -13.38 -1.83
N VAL A 95 -7.76 -12.77 -2.15
CA VAL A 95 -8.28 -11.59 -1.43
C VAL A 95 -8.73 -11.97 -0.02
N ILE A 96 -9.46 -13.06 0.17
CA ILE A 96 -9.94 -13.49 1.50
C ILE A 96 -8.77 -13.83 2.42
N SER A 97 -7.80 -14.63 1.94
CA SER A 97 -6.63 -15.00 2.73
C SER A 97 -5.79 -13.78 3.11
N SER A 98 -5.56 -12.87 2.17
CA SER A 98 -4.81 -11.64 2.45
C SER A 98 -5.56 -10.71 3.41
N THR A 99 -6.88 -10.58 3.27
CA THR A 99 -7.73 -9.79 4.18
C THR A 99 -7.68 -10.35 5.59
N ALA A 100 -7.86 -11.66 5.75
CA ALA A 100 -7.80 -12.32 7.05
C ALA A 100 -6.44 -12.12 7.72
N LEU A 101 -5.35 -12.32 6.97
CA LEU A 101 -4.00 -12.12 7.48
C LEU A 101 -3.75 -10.67 7.90
N SER A 102 -4.12 -9.71 7.05
CA SER A 102 -3.91 -8.27 7.31
C SER A 102 -4.74 -7.80 8.50
N PHE A 103 -5.94 -8.34 8.67
CA PHE A 103 -6.76 -8.12 9.86
C PHE A 103 -6.11 -8.68 11.13
N THR A 104 -5.60 -9.92 11.08
CA THR A 104 -4.89 -10.52 12.22
C THR A 104 -3.62 -9.74 12.57
N LEU A 105 -2.84 -9.30 11.58
CA LEU A 105 -1.65 -8.47 11.78
C LEU A 105 -2.00 -7.12 12.39
N GLY A 106 -3.01 -6.43 11.86
CA GLY A 106 -3.49 -5.16 12.41
C GLY A 106 -3.97 -5.33 13.85
N LEU A 107 -4.76 -6.38 14.13
CA LEU A 107 -5.22 -6.67 15.49
C LEU A 107 -4.06 -6.97 16.44
N ALA A 108 -3.07 -7.76 16.01
CA ALA A 108 -1.87 -8.04 16.80
C ALA A 108 -1.08 -6.77 17.11
N LEU A 109 -0.88 -5.89 16.13
CA LEU A 109 -0.23 -4.59 16.33
C LEU A 109 -1.00 -3.71 17.33
N TYR A 110 -2.33 -3.68 17.23
CA TYR A 110 -3.16 -2.86 18.10
C TYR A 110 -3.17 -3.34 19.56
N LEU A 111 -3.25 -4.66 19.77
CA LEU A 111 -3.31 -5.28 21.09
C LEU A 111 -1.95 -5.36 21.80
N THR A 112 -0.86 -5.37 21.04
CA THR A 112 0.50 -5.36 21.60
C THR A 112 0.77 -4.01 22.27
N PRO A 113 1.45 -3.96 23.44
CA PRO A 113 1.83 -2.69 24.05
C PRO A 113 2.59 -1.81 23.05
N HIS A 114 2.09 -0.59 22.79
CA HIS A 114 2.56 0.23 21.66
C HIS A 114 4.03 0.66 21.77
N ARG A 115 4.64 0.57 22.96
CA ARG A 115 6.08 0.82 23.16
C ARG A 115 6.96 -0.41 22.91
N LEU A 116 6.39 -1.62 22.89
CA LEU A 116 7.16 -2.87 22.78
C LEU A 116 7.95 -2.91 21.47
N LEU A 117 7.29 -2.80 20.32
CA LEU A 117 7.97 -2.85 19.03
C LEU A 117 8.98 -1.71 18.87
N PRO A 118 8.66 -0.43 19.10
CA PRO A 118 9.64 0.65 18.99
C PRO A 118 10.88 0.47 19.87
N SER A 119 10.72 -0.05 21.10
CA SER A 119 11.83 -0.29 22.03
C SER A 119 12.84 -1.34 21.55
N LEU A 120 12.48 -2.16 20.57
CA LEU A 120 13.41 -3.11 19.93
C LEU A 120 14.35 -2.42 18.93
N PHE A 121 13.98 -1.24 18.43
CA PHE A 121 14.75 -0.53 17.40
C PHE A 121 15.62 0.60 17.98
N SER A 122 15.22 1.20 19.11
CA SER A 122 15.94 2.33 19.69
C SER A 122 15.86 2.36 21.22
N HIS A 123 16.91 2.90 21.84
CA HIS A 123 16.96 3.21 23.27
C HIS A 123 16.69 4.69 23.57
N ASP A 124 16.51 5.53 22.54
CA ASP A 124 16.12 6.93 22.72
C ASP A 124 14.62 7.02 23.02
N GLU A 125 14.28 7.40 24.25
CA GLU A 125 12.89 7.51 24.73
C GLU A 125 12.05 8.49 23.91
N GLY A 126 12.64 9.54 23.32
CA GLY A 126 11.92 10.48 22.46
C GLY A 126 11.43 9.79 21.18
N VAL A 127 12.31 9.01 20.55
CA VAL A 127 12.00 8.25 19.34
C VAL A 127 10.98 7.13 19.64
N VAL A 128 11.18 6.39 20.73
CA VAL A 128 10.29 5.30 21.15
C VAL A 128 8.89 5.83 21.44
N PHE A 129 8.79 6.93 22.18
CA PHE A 129 7.52 7.57 22.50
C PHE A 129 6.79 8.01 21.24
N GLU A 130 7.45 8.73 20.35
CA GLU A 130 6.84 9.21 19.12
C GLU A 130 6.38 8.05 18.23
N THR A 131 7.22 7.04 18.02
CA THR A 131 6.83 5.86 17.25
C THR A 131 5.62 5.15 17.87
N SER A 132 5.58 5.01 19.19
CA SER A 132 4.48 4.31 19.88
C SER A 132 3.11 4.95 19.61
N ARG A 133 3.07 6.28 19.47
CA ARG A 133 1.84 7.03 19.14
C ARG A 133 1.29 6.71 17.75
N THR A 134 2.12 6.17 16.86
CA THR A 134 1.74 5.82 15.48
C THR A 134 1.20 4.41 15.34
N ILE A 135 1.47 3.52 16.30
CA ILE A 135 1.12 2.09 16.22
C ILE A 135 -0.40 1.85 16.03
N PRO A 136 -1.31 2.56 16.71
CA PRO A 136 -2.74 2.38 16.47
C PRO A 136 -3.16 2.71 15.04
N LEU A 137 -2.56 3.76 14.45
CA LEU A 137 -2.81 4.15 13.06
C LEU A 137 -2.16 3.15 12.09
N LEU A 138 -0.97 2.64 12.41
CA LEU A 138 -0.33 1.58 11.64
C LEU A 138 -1.19 0.32 11.58
N ALA A 139 -1.82 -0.07 12.70
CA ALA A 139 -2.72 -1.22 12.74
C ALA A 139 -3.90 -1.08 11.75
N ILE A 140 -4.46 0.12 11.65
CA ILE A 140 -5.55 0.45 10.71
C ILE A 140 -5.02 0.51 9.27
N TYR A 141 -3.82 1.06 9.08
CA TYR A 141 -3.13 1.14 7.79
C TYR A 141 -2.89 -0.25 7.19
N VAL A 142 -2.26 -1.14 7.96
CA VAL A 142 -1.84 -2.49 7.51
C VAL A 142 -3.00 -3.31 6.99
N PHE A 143 -4.20 -3.14 7.57
CA PHE A 143 -5.40 -3.79 7.06
C PHE A 143 -5.72 -3.34 5.63
N ALA A 144 -5.84 -2.03 5.40
CA ALA A 144 -6.19 -1.50 4.08
C ALA A 144 -5.09 -1.79 3.04
N ASP A 145 -3.83 -1.64 3.45
CA ASP A 145 -2.64 -1.88 2.64
C ASP A 145 -2.57 -3.34 2.16
N GLY A 146 -2.82 -4.29 3.06
CA GLY A 146 -2.80 -5.70 2.68
C GLY A 146 -3.95 -6.11 1.75
N VAL A 147 -5.17 -5.61 2.00
CA VAL A 147 -6.31 -5.82 1.07
C VAL A 147 -5.99 -5.23 -0.30
N GLN A 148 -5.49 -4.00 -0.35
CA GLN A 148 -5.09 -3.32 -1.58
C GLN A 148 -3.97 -4.07 -2.33
N ALA A 149 -2.97 -4.61 -1.62
CA ALA A 149 -1.92 -5.43 -2.22
C ALA A 149 -2.48 -6.66 -2.95
N SER A 150 -3.44 -7.37 -2.34
CA SER A 150 -4.07 -8.54 -2.95
C SER A 150 -4.91 -8.20 -4.18
N LEU A 151 -5.69 -7.12 -4.12
CA LEU A 151 -6.47 -6.61 -5.26
C LEU A 151 -5.56 -6.19 -6.42
N ASN A 152 -4.42 -5.58 -6.10
CA ASN A 152 -3.39 -5.29 -7.10
C ASN A 152 -2.86 -6.56 -7.76
N GLY A 153 -2.71 -7.64 -7.00
CA GLY A 153 -2.34 -8.96 -7.52
C GLY A 153 -3.37 -9.50 -8.50
N VAL A 154 -4.67 -9.37 -8.19
CA VAL A 154 -5.77 -9.76 -9.08
C VAL A 154 -5.71 -9.01 -10.41
N ILE A 155 -5.63 -7.67 -10.37
CA ILE A 155 -5.59 -6.84 -11.58
C ILE A 155 -4.33 -7.13 -12.42
N LYS A 156 -3.18 -7.34 -11.76
CA LYS A 156 -1.93 -7.76 -12.43
C LYS A 156 -2.08 -9.13 -13.09
N GLY A 157 -2.73 -10.09 -12.43
CA GLY A 157 -3.02 -11.42 -12.97
C GLY A 157 -3.89 -11.38 -14.23
N CYS A 158 -4.82 -10.42 -14.33
CA CYS A 158 -5.60 -10.18 -15.55
C CYS A 158 -4.85 -9.41 -16.65
N GLY A 159 -3.64 -8.88 -16.37
CA GLY A 159 -2.90 -8.01 -17.28
C GLY A 159 -3.54 -6.62 -17.46
N ARG A 160 -4.25 -6.13 -16.42
CA ARG A 160 -5.03 -4.88 -16.46
C ARG A 160 -4.40 -3.76 -15.62
N GLN A 161 -3.08 -3.80 -15.41
CA GLN A 161 -2.36 -2.86 -14.54
C GLN A 161 -2.46 -1.39 -14.95
N ARG A 162 -2.81 -1.09 -16.22
CA ARG A 162 -3.08 0.28 -16.68
C ARG A 162 -4.23 0.97 -15.93
N ILE A 163 -5.10 0.22 -15.24
CA ILE A 163 -6.20 0.78 -14.44
C ILE A 163 -5.71 1.25 -13.06
N ILE A 164 -4.58 0.73 -12.57
CA ILE A 164 -4.09 0.97 -11.21
C ILE A 164 -3.44 2.35 -11.08
N TRP A 165 -2.59 2.74 -12.05
CA TRP A 165 -1.80 3.98 -11.92
C TRP A 165 -2.62 5.27 -11.66
N PRO A 166 -3.80 5.53 -12.28
CA PRO A 166 -4.53 6.76 -11.98
C PRO A 166 -5.11 6.74 -10.55
N ILE A 167 -5.47 5.55 -10.04
CA ILE A 167 -5.97 5.37 -8.67
C ILE A 167 -4.86 5.72 -7.67
N VAL A 168 -3.65 5.20 -7.89
CA VAL A 168 -2.47 5.49 -7.04
C VAL A 168 -2.19 7.00 -7.01
N ILE A 169 -2.17 7.65 -8.17
CA ILE A 169 -1.93 9.09 -8.25
C ILE A 169 -2.98 9.88 -7.47
N VAL A 170 -4.26 9.60 -7.68
CA VAL A 170 -5.34 10.29 -6.94
C VAL A 170 -5.24 10.04 -5.43
N ALA A 171 -5.09 8.78 -5.03
CA ALA A 171 -5.10 8.37 -3.64
C ALA A 171 -3.93 8.96 -2.83
N TYR A 172 -2.69 8.88 -3.34
CA TYR A 172 -1.52 9.30 -2.57
C TYR A 172 -1.10 10.74 -2.85
N TRP A 173 -1.15 11.20 -4.10
CA TRP A 173 -0.60 12.50 -4.47
C TRP A 173 -1.61 13.64 -4.33
N PHE A 174 -2.88 13.37 -4.62
CA PHE A 174 -3.93 14.40 -4.54
C PHE A 174 -4.72 14.37 -3.23
N ILE A 175 -4.74 13.23 -2.52
CA ILE A 175 -5.47 13.09 -1.26
C ILE A 175 -4.49 12.88 -0.11
N GLY A 176 -3.67 11.82 -0.14
CA GLY A 176 -2.79 11.43 0.96
C GLY A 176 -1.82 12.53 1.39
N ILE A 177 -0.89 12.93 0.52
CA ILE A 177 0.13 13.95 0.83
C ILE A 177 -0.49 15.31 1.20
N PRO A 178 -1.47 15.86 0.44
CA PRO A 178 -2.08 17.13 0.81
C PRO A 178 -2.77 17.08 2.17
N LEU A 179 -3.44 15.97 2.49
CA LEU A 179 -4.08 15.79 3.79
C LEU A 179 -3.04 15.64 4.91
N SER A 180 -1.96 14.90 4.69
CA SER A 180 -0.82 14.80 5.62
C SER A 180 -0.27 16.18 5.93
N TYR A 181 -0.02 16.99 4.89
CA TYR A 181 0.50 18.33 5.04
C TYR A 181 -0.48 19.23 5.81
N TYR A 182 -1.76 19.20 5.45
CA TYR A 182 -2.79 20.01 6.10
C TYR A 182 -2.96 19.66 7.59
N LEU A 183 -3.06 18.37 7.92
CA LEU A 183 -3.22 17.89 9.29
C LEU A 183 -2.03 18.27 10.16
N THR A 184 -0.81 18.21 9.63
CA THR A 184 0.41 18.45 10.41
C THR A 184 0.82 19.92 10.45
N PHE A 185 0.84 20.62 9.30
CA PHE A 185 1.39 21.97 9.20
C PHE A 185 0.33 23.05 9.28
N ASN A 186 -0.76 22.95 8.52
CA ASN A 186 -1.78 24.02 8.49
C ASN A 186 -2.57 24.07 9.81
N ARG A 187 -2.91 22.90 10.37
CA ARG A 187 -3.72 22.81 11.59
C ARG A 187 -2.92 23.08 12.86
N TYR A 188 -1.67 22.60 12.93
CA TYR A 188 -0.87 22.60 14.16
C TYR A 188 0.48 23.31 14.02
N GLY A 189 0.75 23.99 12.90
CA GLY A 189 1.97 24.78 12.70
C GLY A 189 3.24 23.95 12.49
N GLY A 190 3.13 22.62 12.30
CA GLY A 190 4.30 21.75 12.16
C GLY A 190 5.00 21.45 13.49
N TYR A 191 4.30 21.57 14.60
CA TYR A 191 4.83 21.21 15.91
C TYR A 191 4.51 19.77 16.28
N MET A 192 5.42 19.12 17.00
CA MET A 192 5.15 17.88 17.71
C MET A 192 4.33 18.24 18.95
N CYS A 193 3.06 17.87 18.96
CA CYS A 193 2.16 18.09 20.10
C CYS A 193 1.53 16.78 20.57
N GLY A 194 2.27 16.05 21.42
CA GLY A 194 1.85 14.92 22.27
C GLY A 194 0.48 14.31 21.95
N ASP A 195 -0.46 14.32 22.89
CA ASP A 195 -1.72 13.56 22.75
C ASP A 195 -2.80 14.26 21.91
N LYS A 196 -2.48 15.34 21.19
CA LYS A 196 -3.48 16.04 20.35
C LYS A 196 -3.81 15.22 19.10
N PHE A 197 -5.10 15.17 18.78
CA PHE A 197 -5.63 14.42 17.65
C PHE A 197 -4.97 14.81 16.32
N PHE A 198 -4.34 13.85 15.65
CA PHE A 198 -3.59 14.04 14.39
C PHE A 198 -2.53 15.16 14.43
N CYS A 199 -1.89 15.41 15.57
CA CYS A 199 -0.75 16.33 15.63
C CYS A 199 0.61 15.61 15.37
N GLY A 200 1.52 16.30 14.69
CA GLY A 200 2.89 15.86 14.43
C GLY A 200 2.94 14.72 13.41
N ILE A 201 3.74 13.69 13.71
CA ILE A 201 3.88 12.51 12.85
C ILE A 201 2.57 11.72 12.69
N VAL A 202 1.69 11.77 13.71
CA VAL A 202 0.37 11.13 13.67
C VAL A 202 -0.49 11.78 12.58
N GLY A 203 -0.38 13.10 12.38
CA GLY A 203 -1.06 13.82 11.29
C GLY A 203 -0.54 13.42 9.91
N LEU A 204 0.79 13.26 9.78
CA LEU A 204 1.41 12.82 8.53
C LEU A 204 0.91 11.43 8.15
N ILE A 205 0.96 10.49 9.10
CA ILE A 205 0.48 9.12 8.92
C ILE A 205 -1.04 9.06 8.74
N GLY A 206 -1.79 9.94 9.39
CA GLY A 206 -3.24 10.05 9.20
C GLY A 206 -3.62 10.37 7.76
N GLY A 207 -2.91 11.30 7.13
CA GLY A 207 -3.10 11.62 5.71
C GLY A 207 -2.73 10.47 4.79
N THR A 208 -1.57 9.82 4.98
CA THR A 208 -1.16 8.68 4.14
C THR A 208 -2.09 7.49 4.31
N THR A 209 -2.53 7.21 5.55
CA THR A 209 -3.52 6.18 5.84
C THR A 209 -4.81 6.46 5.09
N THR A 210 -5.30 7.70 5.10
CA THR A 210 -6.50 8.08 4.33
C THR A 210 -6.30 7.80 2.84
N GLY A 211 -5.12 8.12 2.29
CA GLY A 211 -4.75 7.78 0.92
C GLY A 211 -4.84 6.28 0.63
N THR A 212 -4.23 5.45 1.49
CA THR A 212 -4.28 3.97 1.35
C THR A 212 -5.71 3.42 1.41
N TRP A 213 -6.57 3.96 2.29
CA TRP A 213 -7.97 3.57 2.34
C TRP A 213 -8.73 3.95 1.06
N VAL A 214 -8.49 5.14 0.51
CA VAL A 214 -9.06 5.54 -0.79
C VAL A 214 -8.58 4.62 -1.90
N HIS A 215 -7.28 4.30 -1.95
CA HIS A 215 -6.73 3.36 -2.92
C HIS A 215 -7.41 1.99 -2.82
N MET A 216 -7.49 1.43 -1.62
CA MET A 216 -8.13 0.14 -1.36
C MET A 216 -9.60 0.13 -1.83
N LEU A 217 -10.38 1.16 -1.47
CA LEU A 217 -11.80 1.24 -1.83
C LEU A 217 -12.01 1.40 -3.34
N LEU A 218 -11.26 2.29 -3.99
CA LEU A 218 -11.36 2.50 -5.44
C LEU A 218 -10.94 1.24 -6.21
N LEU A 219 -9.88 0.58 -5.78
CA LEU A 219 -9.41 -0.64 -6.42
C LEU A 219 -10.38 -1.81 -6.20
N ALA A 220 -10.97 -1.93 -5.01
CA ALA A 220 -12.02 -2.90 -4.71
C ALA A 220 -13.25 -2.69 -5.61
N LEU A 221 -13.69 -1.43 -5.76
CA LEU A 221 -14.79 -1.07 -6.65
C LEU A 221 -14.47 -1.46 -8.11
N VAL A 222 -13.27 -1.17 -8.58
CA VAL A 222 -12.82 -1.58 -9.92
C VAL A 222 -12.88 -3.09 -10.07
N VAL A 223 -12.31 -3.87 -9.14
CA VAL A 223 -12.29 -5.33 -9.22
C VAL A 223 -13.72 -5.88 -9.26
N VAL A 224 -14.59 -5.43 -8.37
CA VAL A 224 -15.98 -5.91 -8.27
C VAL A 224 -16.83 -5.51 -9.48
N CYS A 225 -16.74 -4.26 -9.93
CA CYS A 225 -17.63 -3.75 -10.97
C CYS A 225 -17.17 -4.06 -12.40
N THR A 226 -15.88 -4.33 -12.62
CA THR A 226 -15.33 -4.40 -13.98
C THR A 226 -14.73 -5.75 -14.36
N THR A 227 -14.65 -6.71 -13.42
CA THR A 227 -14.03 -8.02 -13.69
C THR A 227 -15.09 -9.02 -14.12
N ASN A 228 -15.16 -9.28 -15.43
CA ASN A 228 -15.91 -10.40 -15.99
C ASN A 228 -14.91 -11.50 -16.37
N TRP A 229 -14.94 -12.62 -15.66
CA TRP A 229 -13.95 -13.69 -15.81
C TRP A 229 -13.99 -14.35 -17.19
N ASP A 230 -15.16 -14.49 -17.82
CA ASP A 230 -15.28 -15.05 -19.17
C ASP A 230 -14.62 -14.11 -20.19
N VAL A 231 -14.88 -12.81 -20.11
CA VAL A 231 -14.27 -11.79 -20.98
C VAL A 231 -12.77 -11.71 -20.77
N GLU A 232 -12.29 -11.72 -19.53
CA GLU A 232 -10.84 -11.68 -19.25
C GLU A 232 -10.13 -12.96 -19.71
N THR A 233 -10.81 -14.11 -19.66
CA THR A 233 -10.28 -15.36 -20.19
C THR A 233 -10.18 -15.32 -21.71
N GLN A 234 -11.23 -14.83 -22.39
CA GLN A 234 -11.19 -14.65 -23.85
C GLN A 234 -10.05 -13.72 -24.27
N LYS A 235 -9.88 -12.58 -23.60
CA LYS A 235 -8.75 -11.66 -23.85
C LYS A 235 -7.40 -12.32 -23.62
N ALA A 236 -7.29 -13.23 -22.66
CA ALA A 236 -6.05 -13.97 -22.43
C ALA A 236 -5.77 -14.96 -23.58
N GLN A 237 -6.80 -15.66 -24.09
CA GLN A 237 -6.66 -16.55 -25.25
C GLN A 237 -6.26 -15.80 -26.52
N GLU A 238 -6.78 -14.59 -26.74
CA GLU A 238 -6.43 -13.74 -27.90
C GLU A 238 -4.98 -13.22 -27.86
N ARG A 239 -4.30 -13.28 -26.70
CA ARG A 239 -2.90 -12.85 -26.52
C ARG A 239 -1.88 -13.98 -26.70
N LEU A 240 -2.32 -15.24 -26.66
CA LEU A 240 -1.48 -16.45 -26.85
C LEU A 240 -1.25 -16.72 -28.34
#